data_AF-A0A815XBR3-F1
#
_entry.id   AF-A0A815XBR3-F1
#
_cell.length_a   1.000
_cell.length_b   1.000
_cell.length_c   1.000
_cell.angle_alpha   90.00
_cell.angle_beta   90.00
_cell.angle_gamma   90.00
#
_symmetry.space_group_name_H-M   'P 1'
#
loop_
_entity.id
_entity.type
_entity.pdbx_description
1 polymer ?
#
loop_
_entity_poly.entity_id
_entity_poly.type
_entity_poly.pdbx_seq_one_letter_code
_entity_poly.pdbx_strand_id
1 'polypeptide(L)'
;ESKVNASDRERLSKQPFGVCGLARSSTAPPVITHTPKERCIIEEVDDDEDARETSEKYGRKSIRSDNRRTTYHSPVVSKPIPPPPSVAKCPKSICKEFIKSLRWLEALFDHSGYKFEVPRGWCRFGLKIDSAHSDTHKIWKKWATSYHGTAINTIQIILTNSYIPLEDDVLMNGETFHMSHSDKTHYYTSPSIKYAALPIFTPETSFTSTDNEVYGVQVVLQCKQEPNTFEVQNASAGAVRRIIPRREIEWKSNTRGVVVVPYGLMVCVRRRS
;
A
#
# COMPACT_ATOMS: atom_id res chain seq x y z
N GLU A 1 47.41 40.57 10.93
CA GLU A 1 48.05 40.18 9.66
C GLU A 1 46.99 39.53 8.78
N SER A 2 46.66 40.20 7.67
CA SER A 2 45.65 39.82 6.69
C SER A 2 46.32 39.23 5.46
N LYS A 3 45.80 38.12 4.90
CA LYS A 3 45.86 37.85 3.45
C LYS A 3 44.65 37.02 3.01
N VAL A 4 43.74 37.71 2.34
CA VAL A 4 42.74 37.19 1.41
C VAL A 4 43.42 37.10 0.05
N ASN A 5 43.21 36.02 -0.70
CA ASN A 5 43.52 35.98 -2.13
C ASN A 5 42.25 35.62 -2.90
N ALA A 6 41.85 36.56 -3.75
CA ALA A 6 40.86 36.42 -4.80
C ALA A 6 41.61 36.27 -6.14
N SER A 7 41.06 35.49 -7.05
CA SER A 7 41.23 35.73 -8.49
C SER A 7 40.12 35.02 -9.27
N ASP A 8 39.02 35.75 -9.46
CA ASP A 8 38.15 35.63 -10.63
C ASP A 8 38.83 36.34 -11.82
N ARG A 9 38.76 35.74 -13.02
CA ARG A 9 38.40 36.46 -14.27
C ARG A 9 38.36 35.53 -15.49
N GLU A 10 37.21 35.59 -16.17
CA GLU A 10 36.99 35.65 -17.64
C GLU A 10 37.57 34.51 -18.51
N ARG A 11 36.90 33.95 -19.52
CA ARG A 11 36.02 34.61 -20.50
C ARG A 11 35.32 33.57 -21.39
N LEU A 12 34.14 33.97 -21.83
CA LEU A 12 33.34 33.49 -22.97
C LEU A 12 34.17 33.12 -24.23
N SER A 13 33.71 32.13 -25.00
CA SER A 13 33.00 32.36 -26.27
C SER A 13 33.06 31.18 -27.27
N LYS A 14 31.97 31.07 -28.06
CA LYS A 14 31.85 30.55 -29.44
C LYS A 14 31.52 29.07 -29.67
N GLN A 15 30.23 28.85 -29.94
CA GLN A 15 29.76 27.94 -30.99
C GLN A 15 30.16 28.45 -32.39
N PRO A 16 30.13 27.58 -33.41
CA PRO A 16 29.37 27.92 -34.60
C PRO A 16 28.50 26.79 -35.17
N PHE A 17 27.51 27.27 -35.92
CA PHE A 17 26.55 26.59 -36.79
C PHE A 17 27.18 25.72 -37.89
N GLY A 18 26.44 24.69 -38.32
CA GLY A 18 26.62 24.00 -39.60
C GLY A 18 25.31 23.35 -40.06
N VAL A 19 24.75 23.86 -41.15
CA VAL A 19 23.45 23.50 -41.75
C VAL A 19 23.68 22.72 -43.07
N CYS A 20 22.71 21.85 -43.39
CA CYS A 20 22.32 21.29 -44.70
C CYS A 20 23.12 20.16 -45.38
N GLY A 21 22.37 19.12 -45.78
CA GLY A 21 22.77 18.14 -46.78
C GLY A 21 21.75 17.01 -46.98
N LEU A 22 20.73 17.25 -47.81
CA LEU A 22 19.75 16.27 -48.30
C LEU A 22 20.41 15.18 -49.18
N ALA A 23 20.03 13.92 -48.98
CA ALA A 23 20.08 12.89 -50.03
C ALA A 23 18.99 11.84 -49.81
N ARG A 24 18.17 11.62 -50.84
CA ARG A 24 17.10 10.61 -50.94
C ARG A 24 17.68 9.29 -51.48
N SER A 25 17.27 8.16 -50.91
CA SER A 25 17.16 6.84 -51.58
C SER A 25 16.46 5.90 -50.59
N SER A 26 15.16 5.62 -50.71
CA SER A 26 14.55 4.55 -51.53
C SER A 26 15.12 3.15 -51.26
N THR A 27 14.62 2.48 -50.21
CA THR A 27 14.33 1.02 -50.20
C THR A 27 13.44 0.71 -48.98
N ALA A 28 12.37 -0.06 -49.21
CA ALA A 28 11.32 -0.39 -48.23
C ALA A 28 11.80 -1.33 -47.09
N PRO A 29 11.31 -1.15 -45.85
CA PRO A 29 11.46 -2.13 -44.78
C PRO A 29 10.19 -2.97 -44.56
N PRO A 30 10.31 -4.17 -43.94
CA PRO A 30 9.24 -5.14 -43.84
C PRO A 30 8.21 -4.84 -42.74
N VAL A 31 7.03 -5.42 -42.96
CA VAL A 31 5.82 -5.42 -42.15
C VAL A 31 6.10 -5.78 -40.68
N ILE A 32 5.82 -4.84 -39.77
CA ILE A 32 5.76 -5.07 -38.32
C ILE A 32 4.31 -4.98 -37.89
N THR A 33 3.85 -6.06 -37.27
CA THR A 33 2.52 -6.25 -36.69
C THR A 33 2.24 -5.25 -35.55
N HIS A 34 1.09 -4.60 -35.63
CA HIS A 34 0.57 -3.67 -34.63
C HIS A 34 0.35 -4.33 -33.27
N THR A 35 0.89 -3.73 -32.21
CA THR A 35 0.35 -3.81 -30.85
C THR A 35 -0.12 -2.41 -30.43
N PRO A 36 -1.30 -2.26 -29.78
CA PRO A 36 -1.81 -0.94 -29.41
C PRO A 36 -1.03 -0.36 -28.23
N LYS A 37 -0.47 0.84 -28.42
CA LYS A 37 -0.09 1.74 -27.33
C LYS A 37 -1.36 2.45 -26.86
N GLU A 38 -1.91 2.07 -25.71
CA GLU A 38 -2.87 2.91 -25.02
C GLU A 38 -2.11 3.92 -24.16
N ARG A 39 -2.13 5.16 -24.63
CA ARG A 39 -1.72 6.38 -23.95
C ARG A 39 -3.02 7.04 -23.50
N CYS A 40 -3.35 7.03 -22.22
CA CYS A 40 -4.47 7.80 -21.70
C CYS A 40 -3.94 9.11 -21.11
N ILE A 41 -4.12 10.18 -21.88
CA ILE A 41 -4.06 11.58 -21.47
C ILE A 41 -5.52 12.02 -21.38
N ILE A 42 -5.96 12.49 -20.22
CA ILE A 42 -7.12 13.39 -20.04
C ILE A 42 -6.75 14.23 -18.80
N GLU A 43 -6.12 15.39 -19.03
CA GLU A 43 -6.72 16.74 -19.12
C GLU A 43 -6.81 17.43 -17.74
N GLU A 44 -6.25 18.64 -17.75
CA GLU A 44 -6.23 19.64 -16.69
C GLU A 44 -7.64 20.21 -16.51
N VAL A 45 -8.01 20.46 -15.26
CA VAL A 45 -9.10 21.37 -14.91
C VAL A 45 -8.54 22.29 -13.84
N ASP A 46 -8.24 23.52 -14.26
CA ASP A 46 -7.98 24.67 -13.40
C ASP A 46 -9.29 25.46 -13.17
N ASP A 47 -9.24 26.34 -12.17
CA ASP A 47 -10.16 27.44 -11.80
C ASP A 47 -11.43 27.02 -11.00
N ASP A 48 -11.90 27.66 -9.92
CA ASP A 48 -11.56 28.86 -9.13
C ASP A 48 -12.34 28.73 -7.78
N GLU A 49 -11.79 29.08 -6.62
CA GLU A 49 -11.91 30.35 -5.88
C GLU A 49 -13.25 30.58 -5.11
N ASP A 50 -13.08 30.89 -3.81
CA ASP A 50 -13.97 31.59 -2.86
C ASP A 50 -15.36 31.05 -2.40
N ALA A 51 -15.50 30.82 -1.08
CA ALA A 51 -16.16 31.78 -0.16
C ALA A 51 -16.47 31.20 1.24
N ARG A 52 -15.90 31.87 2.26
CA ARG A 52 -16.47 32.36 3.54
C ARG A 52 -17.51 31.52 4.34
N GLU A 53 -17.09 31.20 5.57
CA GLU A 53 -17.64 31.69 6.86
C GLU A 53 -19.16 31.91 6.99
N THR A 54 -19.82 31.13 7.86
CA THR A 54 -20.76 31.66 8.87
C THR A 54 -20.99 30.67 10.00
N SER A 55 -21.05 31.24 11.20
CA SER A 55 -21.26 30.64 12.50
C SER A 55 -22.74 30.49 12.86
N GLU A 56 -22.99 29.63 13.86
CA GLU A 56 -24.11 29.68 14.82
C GLU A 56 -25.53 29.25 14.42
N LYS A 57 -26.16 28.64 15.43
CA LYS A 57 -27.59 28.38 15.69
C LYS A 57 -28.17 27.03 15.28
N TYR A 58 -29.06 26.58 16.17
CA TYR A 58 -29.87 25.37 16.24
C TYR A 58 -29.14 24.16 16.85
N GLY A 59 -29.34 23.80 18.12
CA GLY A 59 -30.57 23.85 18.91
C GLY A 59 -31.07 22.42 19.10
N ARG A 60 -30.76 21.82 20.26
CA ARG A 60 -31.28 20.52 20.70
C ARG A 60 -32.79 20.47 20.51
N LYS A 61 -33.28 19.52 19.71
CA LYS A 61 -34.62 18.96 19.84
C LYS A 61 -34.54 17.43 19.83
N SER A 62 -34.86 16.87 20.99
CA SER A 62 -35.28 15.49 21.18
C SER A 62 -36.45 15.18 20.26
N ILE A 63 -36.31 14.16 19.42
CA ILE A 63 -37.41 13.59 18.65
C ILE A 63 -37.48 12.10 19.04
N ARG A 64 -38.54 11.77 19.79
CA ARG A 64 -39.08 10.41 19.88
C ARG A 64 -39.56 10.03 18.47
N SER A 65 -39.03 8.95 17.90
CA SER A 65 -39.57 8.37 16.68
C SER A 65 -40.43 7.15 17.03
N ASP A 66 -41.72 7.30 16.81
CA ASP A 66 -42.75 6.26 16.90
C ASP A 66 -42.50 5.13 15.90
N ASN A 67 -42.56 3.90 16.41
CA ASN A 67 -42.65 2.67 15.64
C ASN A 67 -44.02 2.58 14.96
N ARG A 68 -44.14 2.98 13.70
CA ARG A 68 -45.26 2.56 12.83
C ARG A 68 -44.77 1.69 11.68
N ARG A 69 -44.99 0.41 11.88
CA ARG A 69 -44.84 -0.69 10.93
C ARG A 69 -45.86 -0.52 9.80
N THR A 70 -45.40 -0.17 8.59
CA THR A 70 -46.20 -0.26 7.37
C THR A 70 -45.69 -1.46 6.56
N THR A 71 -46.52 -2.49 6.43
CA THR A 71 -46.25 -3.68 5.62
C THR A 71 -46.76 -3.44 4.20
N TYR A 72 -45.85 -3.22 3.26
CA TYR A 72 -46.13 -3.33 1.83
C TYR A 72 -45.85 -4.77 1.38
N HIS A 73 -46.90 -5.51 1.04
CA HIS A 73 -46.79 -6.79 0.33
C HIS A 73 -46.93 -6.53 -1.17
N SER A 74 -45.83 -6.59 -1.92
CA SER A 74 -45.85 -6.76 -3.37
C SER A 74 -45.52 -8.23 -3.70
N PRO A 75 -46.34 -8.93 -4.50
CA PRO A 75 -46.01 -10.29 -4.92
C PRO A 75 -45.00 -10.25 -6.07
N VAL A 76 -43.74 -10.58 -5.78
CA VAL A 76 -42.73 -10.86 -6.81
C VAL A 76 -42.90 -12.31 -7.24
N VAL A 77 -43.48 -12.52 -8.42
CA VAL A 77 -43.47 -13.82 -9.10
C VAL A 77 -42.05 -14.05 -9.62
N SER A 78 -41.24 -14.80 -8.88
CA SER A 78 -39.91 -15.22 -9.32
C SER A 78 -40.03 -16.42 -10.27
N LYS A 79 -39.56 -16.25 -11.51
CA LYS A 79 -39.34 -17.39 -12.42
C LYS A 79 -38.15 -18.22 -11.90
N PRO A 80 -38.16 -19.56 -12.02
CA PRO A 80 -37.04 -20.39 -11.63
C PRO A 80 -35.79 -20.03 -12.44
N ILE A 81 -34.67 -19.83 -11.74
CA ILE A 81 -33.35 -19.61 -12.33
C ILE A 81 -32.87 -20.97 -12.89
N PRO A 82 -32.41 -21.04 -14.15
CA PRO A 82 -31.88 -22.29 -14.71
C PRO A 82 -30.63 -22.73 -13.94
N PRO A 83 -30.38 -24.05 -13.81
CA PRO A 83 -29.19 -24.53 -13.14
C PRO A 83 -27.91 -24.06 -13.86
N PRO A 84 -26.82 -23.80 -13.13
CA PRO A 84 -25.56 -23.42 -13.74
C PRO A 84 -25.09 -24.52 -14.70
N PRO A 85 -24.49 -24.17 -15.85
CA PRO A 85 -23.91 -25.15 -16.75
C PRO A 85 -22.87 -25.98 -15.99
N SER A 86 -22.86 -27.29 -16.22
CA SER A 86 -21.92 -28.21 -15.58
C SER A 86 -20.49 -27.72 -15.81
N VAL A 87 -19.76 -27.45 -14.73
CA VAL A 87 -18.38 -26.99 -14.77
C VAL A 87 -17.54 -28.03 -15.52
N ALA A 88 -17.17 -27.72 -16.76
CA ALA A 88 -16.25 -28.55 -17.53
C ALA A 88 -14.95 -28.68 -16.74
N LYS A 89 -14.53 -29.92 -16.44
CA LYS A 89 -13.29 -30.20 -15.72
C LYS A 89 -12.12 -29.62 -16.52
N CYS A 90 -11.42 -28.66 -15.93
CA CYS A 90 -10.24 -28.04 -16.52
C CYS A 90 -9.20 -29.14 -16.85
N PRO A 91 -8.72 -29.24 -18.10
CA PRO A 91 -7.68 -30.20 -18.47
C PRO A 91 -6.41 -29.95 -17.66
N LYS A 92 -5.94 -30.96 -16.92
CA LYS A 92 -4.77 -30.88 -16.03
C LYS A 92 -3.49 -30.37 -16.72
N SER A 93 -3.40 -30.50 -18.05
CA SER A 93 -2.29 -29.99 -18.88
C SER A 93 -2.31 -28.45 -19.01
N ILE A 94 -3.49 -27.84 -19.15
CA ILE A 94 -3.65 -26.38 -19.22
C ILE A 94 -3.33 -25.75 -17.87
N CYS A 95 -3.72 -26.38 -16.75
CA CYS A 95 -3.32 -25.92 -15.42
C CYS A 95 -1.80 -25.93 -15.22
N LYS A 96 -1.07 -26.94 -15.73
CA LYS A 96 0.40 -27.01 -15.56
C LYS A 96 1.14 -25.94 -16.35
N GLU A 97 0.73 -25.65 -17.58
CA GLU A 97 1.36 -24.59 -18.37
C GLU A 97 0.94 -23.18 -17.92
N PHE A 98 -0.31 -23.00 -17.45
CA PHE A 98 -0.73 -21.75 -16.79
C PHE A 98 0.04 -21.51 -15.49
N ILE A 99 0.28 -22.55 -14.70
CA ILE A 99 1.10 -22.47 -13.47
C ILE A 99 2.57 -22.20 -13.78
N LYS A 100 3.12 -22.71 -14.89
CA LYS A 100 4.48 -22.36 -15.34
C LYS A 100 4.58 -20.93 -15.90
N SER A 101 3.51 -20.40 -16.49
CA SER A 101 3.44 -19.00 -16.92
C SER A 101 3.21 -18.04 -15.74
N LEU A 102 2.96 -18.52 -14.52
CA LEU A 102 2.94 -17.74 -13.26
C LEU A 102 4.35 -17.35 -12.78
N ARG A 103 5.24 -16.90 -13.68
CA ARG A 103 6.31 -15.95 -13.30
C ARG A 103 5.74 -14.65 -12.69
N TRP A 104 4.41 -14.48 -12.74
CA TRP A 104 3.60 -13.50 -12.01
C TRP A 104 3.57 -13.65 -10.48
N LEU A 105 4.11 -14.72 -9.89
CA LEU A 105 4.13 -14.94 -8.43
C LEU A 105 4.98 -13.92 -7.66
N GLU A 106 5.87 -13.21 -8.35
CA GLU A 106 6.80 -12.25 -7.78
C GLU A 106 6.65 -10.90 -8.50
N ALA A 107 5.57 -10.17 -8.19
CA ALA A 107 5.30 -8.86 -8.80
C ALA A 107 5.74 -7.73 -7.86
N LEU A 108 6.57 -6.83 -8.40
CA LEU A 108 6.81 -5.52 -7.82
C LEU A 108 5.88 -4.51 -8.49
N PHE A 109 5.37 -3.58 -7.70
CA PHE A 109 4.65 -2.42 -8.20
C PHE A 109 5.42 -1.16 -7.81
N ASP A 110 5.51 -0.20 -8.72
CA ASP A 110 6.10 1.10 -8.43
C ASP A 110 4.99 2.06 -8.00
N HIS A 111 5.20 2.73 -6.88
CA HIS A 111 4.33 3.79 -6.44
C HIS A 111 5.13 4.88 -5.73
N SER A 112 4.98 6.11 -6.20
CA SER A 112 5.68 7.30 -5.67
C SER A 112 7.21 7.16 -5.70
N GLY A 113 7.76 6.42 -6.67
CA GLY A 113 9.20 6.17 -6.79
C GLY A 113 9.72 5.03 -5.91
N TYR A 114 8.84 4.30 -5.22
CA TYR A 114 9.21 3.16 -4.38
C TYR A 114 8.57 1.88 -4.91
N LYS A 115 9.39 0.83 -5.04
CA LYS A 115 8.91 -0.50 -5.40
C LYS A 115 8.46 -1.25 -4.15
N PHE A 116 7.30 -1.90 -4.23
CA PHE A 116 6.80 -2.79 -3.18
C PHE A 116 6.27 -4.10 -3.76
N GLU A 117 6.33 -5.15 -2.96
CA GLU A 117 5.83 -6.48 -3.32
C GLU A 117 4.31 -6.51 -3.25
N VAL A 118 3.67 -7.02 -4.31
CA VAL A 118 2.22 -7.23 -4.35
C VAL A 118 1.86 -8.40 -3.40
N PRO A 119 0.86 -8.25 -2.50
CA PRO A 119 0.64 -9.22 -1.44
C PRO A 119 -0.22 -10.41 -1.89
N ARG A 120 0.29 -11.19 -2.85
CA ARG A 120 -0.39 -12.36 -3.39
C ARG A 120 -0.54 -13.46 -2.33
N GLY A 121 -1.71 -14.07 -2.26
CA GLY A 121 -2.03 -15.11 -1.26
C GLY A 121 -2.44 -14.56 0.11
N TRP A 122 -2.63 -13.24 0.22
CA TRP A 122 -3.17 -12.58 1.41
C TRP A 122 -4.58 -12.09 1.15
N CYS A 123 -5.46 -12.26 2.13
CA CYS A 123 -6.75 -11.57 2.16
C CYS A 123 -6.52 -10.15 2.69
N ARG A 124 -7.16 -9.14 2.08
CA ARG A 124 -7.07 -7.75 2.53
C ARG A 124 -8.43 -7.26 3.02
N PHE A 125 -8.44 -6.70 4.23
CA PHE A 125 -9.54 -5.89 4.74
C PHE A 125 -9.14 -4.42 4.63
N GLY A 126 -9.95 -3.61 3.94
CA GLY A 126 -9.72 -2.17 3.84
C GLY A 126 -9.95 -1.48 5.19
N LEU A 127 -9.03 -0.61 5.59
CA LEU A 127 -9.17 0.19 6.80
C LEU A 127 -9.65 1.59 6.44
N LYS A 128 -10.49 2.16 7.31
CA LYS A 128 -10.91 3.56 7.17
C LYS A 128 -9.74 4.46 7.57
N ILE A 129 -9.44 5.44 6.73
CA ILE A 129 -8.45 6.49 7.00
C ILE A 129 -9.19 7.82 7.15
N ASP A 130 -8.65 8.71 7.97
CA ASP A 130 -9.12 10.09 8.04
C ASP A 130 -8.96 10.80 6.68
N SER A 131 -10.08 11.23 6.10
CA SER A 131 -10.10 11.82 4.76
C SER A 131 -9.40 13.18 4.72
N ALA A 132 -9.55 14.00 5.76
CA ALA A 132 -8.93 15.32 5.82
C ALA A 132 -7.39 15.21 5.83
N HIS A 133 -6.85 14.31 6.64
CA HIS A 133 -5.43 14.00 6.68
C HIS A 133 -4.95 13.40 5.35
N SER A 134 -5.68 12.41 4.80
CA SER A 134 -5.38 11.82 3.50
C SER A 134 -5.26 12.86 2.38
N ASP A 135 -6.22 13.78 2.31
CA ASP A 135 -6.31 14.78 1.24
C ASP A 135 -5.32 15.92 1.41
N THR A 136 -5.04 16.32 2.65
CA THR A 136 -4.03 17.35 2.97
C THR A 136 -2.63 16.87 2.61
N HIS A 137 -2.27 15.65 3.03
CA HIS A 137 -0.93 15.09 2.80
C HIS A 137 -0.78 14.41 1.43
N LYS A 138 -1.88 14.31 0.65
CA LYS A 138 -1.92 13.62 -0.66
C LYS A 138 -1.35 12.20 -0.56
N ILE A 139 -1.73 11.48 0.50
CA ILE A 139 -1.14 10.19 0.90
C ILE A 139 -1.14 9.21 -0.29
N TRP A 140 -2.25 9.10 -1.01
CA TRP A 140 -2.40 8.16 -2.11
C TRP A 140 -1.58 8.49 -3.36
N LYS A 141 -1.09 9.72 -3.50
CA LYS A 141 -0.29 10.16 -4.65
C LYS A 141 1.20 10.24 -4.33
N LYS A 142 1.56 10.56 -3.08
CA LYS A 142 2.93 10.89 -2.69
C LYS A 142 3.60 9.85 -1.80
N TRP A 143 2.83 9.11 -1.00
CA TRP A 143 3.42 8.26 0.04
C TRP A 143 3.76 6.87 -0.49
N ALA A 144 4.88 6.34 -0.01
CA ALA A 144 5.35 5.01 -0.35
C ALA A 144 4.40 3.95 0.22
N THR A 145 4.27 2.81 -0.46
CA THR A 145 3.56 1.65 0.12
C THR A 145 4.56 0.77 0.86
N SER A 146 4.25 0.43 2.10
CA SER A 146 5.04 -0.47 2.93
C SER A 146 4.16 -1.45 3.71
N TYR A 147 4.79 -2.38 4.42
CA TYR A 147 4.18 -3.41 5.24
C TYR A 147 4.81 -3.39 6.62
N HIS A 148 3.97 -3.44 7.66
CA HIS A 148 4.40 -3.55 9.05
C HIS A 148 3.94 -4.90 9.61
N GLY A 149 4.91 -5.75 9.92
CA GLY A 149 4.68 -7.01 10.61
C GLY A 149 4.57 -6.78 12.11
N THR A 150 3.56 -7.38 12.74
CA THR A 150 3.33 -7.25 14.19
C THR A 150 2.53 -8.42 14.72
N ALA A 151 2.45 -8.55 16.04
CA ALA A 151 1.63 -9.56 16.69
C ALA A 151 0.13 -9.22 16.58
N ILE A 152 -0.72 -10.25 16.55
CA ILE A 152 -2.16 -10.08 16.36
C ILE A 152 -2.84 -9.24 17.46
N ASN A 153 -2.34 -9.35 18.69
CA ASN A 153 -2.82 -8.56 19.83
C ASN A 153 -2.46 -7.07 19.73
N THR A 154 -1.41 -6.72 18.98
CA THR A 154 -0.96 -5.33 18.78
C THR A 154 -1.76 -4.59 17.72
N ILE A 155 -2.45 -5.32 16.82
CA ILE A 155 -3.25 -4.72 15.75
C ILE A 155 -4.31 -3.78 16.30
N GLN A 156 -5.05 -4.19 17.33
CA GLN A 156 -6.10 -3.34 17.92
C GLN A 156 -5.52 -2.04 18.48
N ILE A 157 -4.35 -2.10 19.10
CA ILE A 157 -3.65 -0.93 19.64
C ILE A 157 -3.30 0.03 18.50
N ILE A 158 -2.65 -0.46 17.45
CA ILE A 158 -2.26 0.37 16.29
C ILE A 158 -3.49 1.01 15.64
N LEU A 159 -4.55 0.24 15.42
CA LEU A 159 -5.76 0.75 14.76
C LEU A 159 -6.53 1.76 15.62
N THR A 160 -6.56 1.57 16.94
CA THR A 160 -7.24 2.50 17.86
C THR A 160 -6.49 3.83 17.94
N ASN A 161 -5.16 3.78 17.95
CA ASN A 161 -4.32 4.96 18.09
C ASN A 161 -3.98 5.62 16.74
N SER A 162 -4.21 4.94 15.61
CA SER A 162 -3.89 5.41 14.25
C SER A 162 -2.40 5.68 13.98
N TYR A 163 -1.49 5.14 14.80
CA TYR A 163 -0.04 5.13 14.58
C TYR A 163 0.59 3.85 15.13
N ILE A 164 1.84 3.56 14.74
CA ILE A 164 2.62 2.43 15.29
C ILE A 164 3.31 2.91 16.57
N PRO A 165 2.91 2.44 17.76
CA PRO A 165 3.51 2.87 19.00
C PRO A 165 4.91 2.28 19.20
N LEU A 166 5.78 3.07 19.83
CA LEU A 166 7.06 2.63 20.35
C LEU A 166 6.93 2.19 21.80
N GLU A 167 7.87 1.38 22.28
CA GLU A 167 7.92 1.01 23.70
C GLU A 167 7.92 2.28 24.58
N ASP A 168 7.15 2.23 25.66
CA ASP A 168 6.95 3.33 26.60
C ASP A 168 6.11 4.52 26.09
N ASP A 169 5.54 4.47 24.87
CA ASP A 169 4.61 5.49 24.40
C ASP A 169 3.29 5.46 25.21
N VAL A 170 2.72 6.62 25.50
CA VAL A 170 1.41 6.74 26.15
C VAL A 170 0.31 6.66 25.10
N LEU A 171 -0.56 5.66 25.22
CA LEU A 171 -1.68 5.42 24.32
C LEU A 171 -2.84 6.38 24.60
N MET A 172 -3.81 6.44 23.69
CA MET A 172 -5.01 7.29 23.82
C MET A 172 -5.87 6.99 25.05
N ASN A 173 -5.81 5.77 25.59
CA ASN A 173 -6.49 5.39 26.82
C ASN A 173 -5.71 5.76 28.10
N GLY A 174 -4.54 6.39 27.96
CA GLY A 174 -3.66 6.77 29.07
C GLY A 174 -2.74 5.65 29.57
N GLU A 175 -2.81 4.44 29.00
CA GLU A 175 -1.91 3.35 29.33
C GLU A 175 -0.58 3.46 28.59
N THR A 176 0.48 2.93 29.19
CA THR A 176 1.79 2.84 28.55
C THR A 176 1.86 1.60 27.66
N PHE A 177 2.32 1.78 26.42
CA PHE A 177 2.54 0.69 25.49
C PHE A 177 3.79 -0.12 25.88
N HIS A 178 3.56 -1.39 26.19
CA HIS A 178 4.62 -2.36 26.45
C HIS A 178 4.41 -3.60 25.58
N MET A 179 5.41 -3.95 24.77
CA MET A 179 5.42 -5.19 24.02
C MET A 179 6.82 -5.80 24.07
N SER A 180 6.90 -7.10 24.33
CA SER A 180 8.16 -7.80 24.60
C SER A 180 9.21 -7.69 23.50
N HIS A 181 8.82 -7.22 22.29
CA HIS A 181 9.67 -7.09 21.11
C HIS A 181 9.52 -5.72 20.40
N SER A 182 8.96 -4.69 21.05
CA SER A 182 9.05 -3.32 20.52
C SER A 182 10.41 -2.72 20.82
N ASP A 183 10.94 -1.95 19.87
CA ASP A 183 12.07 -1.08 20.13
C ASP A 183 11.58 0.25 20.74
N LYS A 184 12.36 0.80 21.65
CA LYS A 184 12.08 2.09 22.33
C LYS A 184 12.25 3.30 21.43
N THR A 185 12.97 3.13 20.32
CA THR A 185 13.49 4.25 19.54
C THR A 185 13.02 4.26 18.10
N HIS A 186 12.56 3.13 17.57
CA HIS A 186 12.16 3.03 16.17
C HIS A 186 11.21 1.87 15.91
N TYR A 187 10.51 1.94 14.79
CA TYR A 187 9.76 0.81 14.25
C TYR A 187 10.23 0.53 12.82
N TYR A 188 9.90 -0.68 12.37
CA TYR A 188 10.29 -1.16 11.06
C TYR A 188 9.07 -1.39 10.18
N THR A 189 9.19 -0.95 8.94
CA THR A 189 8.33 -1.36 7.84
C THR A 189 9.18 -1.97 6.74
N SER A 190 8.53 -2.58 5.75
CA SER A 190 9.21 -3.18 4.62
C SER A 190 8.39 -2.99 3.35
N PRO A 191 9.01 -2.77 2.19
CA PRO A 191 8.31 -2.86 0.92
C PRO A 191 7.98 -4.31 0.54
N SER A 192 8.42 -5.33 1.29
CA SER A 192 8.11 -6.74 1.07
C SER A 192 7.19 -7.29 2.15
N ILE A 193 5.98 -7.73 1.76
CA ILE A 193 5.08 -8.40 2.69
C ILE A 193 5.68 -9.73 3.18
N LYS A 194 6.46 -10.43 2.35
CA LYS A 194 7.13 -11.68 2.77
C LYS A 194 8.17 -11.44 3.85
N TYR A 195 8.89 -10.31 3.76
CA TYR A 195 9.84 -9.92 4.79
C TYR A 195 9.11 -9.48 6.07
N ALA A 196 8.10 -8.61 5.96
CA ALA A 196 7.27 -8.20 7.10
C ALA A 196 6.57 -9.39 7.79
N ALA A 197 6.20 -10.42 7.03
CA ALA A 197 5.57 -11.64 7.55
C ALA A 197 6.55 -12.67 8.12
N LEU A 198 7.85 -12.37 8.24
CA LEU A 198 8.78 -13.27 8.91
C LEU A 198 8.31 -13.57 10.35
N PRO A 199 8.45 -14.81 10.84
CA PRO A 199 7.94 -15.20 12.16
C PRO A 199 8.46 -14.35 13.33
N ILE A 200 9.66 -13.78 13.20
CA ILE A 200 10.24 -12.87 14.21
C ILE A 200 9.48 -11.55 14.34
N PHE A 201 8.84 -11.07 13.26
CA PHE A 201 8.05 -9.83 13.25
C PHE A 201 6.57 -10.11 13.39
N THR A 202 6.10 -11.19 12.77
CA THR A 202 4.69 -11.59 12.74
C THR A 202 4.54 -13.03 13.23
N PRO A 203 4.53 -13.26 14.56
CA PRO A 203 4.30 -14.58 15.13
C PRO A 203 2.97 -15.17 14.64
N GLU A 204 2.99 -16.43 14.24
CA GLU A 204 1.78 -17.12 13.78
C GLU A 204 0.91 -17.52 14.97
N THR A 205 -0.37 -17.14 14.94
CA THR A 205 -1.37 -17.56 15.94
C THR A 205 -2.17 -18.74 15.38
N SER A 206 -2.45 -19.75 16.20
CA SER A 206 -3.29 -20.88 15.78
C SER A 206 -4.72 -20.72 16.24
N PHE A 207 -5.67 -21.18 15.43
CA PHE A 207 -7.04 -21.39 15.86
C PHE A 207 -7.55 -22.74 15.34
N THR A 208 -8.43 -23.36 16.11
CA THR A 208 -9.14 -24.57 15.70
C THR A 208 -10.50 -24.15 15.15
N SER A 209 -10.75 -24.58 13.92
CA SER A 209 -12.00 -24.35 13.20
C SER A 209 -13.12 -25.26 13.73
N THR A 210 -14.36 -24.96 13.37
CA THR A 210 -15.55 -25.75 13.76
C THR A 210 -15.54 -27.17 13.18
N ASP A 211 -14.74 -27.40 12.13
CA ASP A 211 -14.49 -28.73 11.53
C ASP A 211 -13.32 -29.47 12.20
N ASN A 212 -12.81 -28.98 13.34
CA ASN A 212 -11.63 -29.48 14.06
C ASN A 212 -10.31 -29.38 13.30
N GLU A 213 -10.25 -28.62 12.21
CA GLU A 213 -8.99 -28.34 11.53
C GLU A 213 -8.23 -27.22 12.23
N VAL A 214 -6.92 -27.37 12.35
CA VAL A 214 -6.05 -26.35 12.95
C VAL A 214 -5.49 -25.47 11.86
N TYR A 215 -5.65 -24.16 12.02
CA TYR A 215 -5.14 -23.16 11.09
C TYR A 215 -4.14 -22.25 11.78
N GLY A 216 -3.04 -21.96 11.09
CA GLY A 216 -2.12 -20.89 11.41
C GLY A 216 -2.55 -19.58 10.73
N VAL A 217 -2.47 -18.48 11.47
CA VAL A 217 -2.83 -17.14 11.02
C VAL A 217 -1.68 -16.18 11.27
N GLN A 218 -1.33 -15.43 10.22
CA GLN A 218 -0.43 -14.29 10.30
C GLN A 218 -1.15 -13.03 9.84
N VAL A 219 -0.81 -11.91 10.45
CA VAL A 219 -1.40 -10.60 10.15
C VAL A 219 -0.31 -9.58 9.86
N VAL A 220 -0.50 -8.77 8.82
CA VAL A 220 0.42 -7.69 8.45
C VAL A 220 -0.39 -6.45 8.14
N LEU A 221 0.06 -5.28 8.59
CA LEU A 221 -0.54 -4.01 8.20
C LEU A 221 0.07 -3.55 6.88
N GLN A 222 -0.76 -3.27 5.89
CA GLN A 222 -0.38 -2.55 4.69
C GLN A 222 -0.49 -1.05 4.99
N CYS A 223 0.60 -0.33 4.77
CA CYS A 223 0.76 1.05 5.21
C CYS A 223 1.12 1.98 4.05
N LYS A 224 0.72 3.24 4.19
CA LYS A 224 1.30 4.36 3.46
C LYS A 224 2.31 5.04 4.35
N GLN A 225 3.48 5.35 3.82
CA GLN A 225 4.57 5.91 4.59
C GLN A 225 5.11 7.17 3.92
N GLU A 226 5.21 8.23 4.70
CA GLU A 226 5.67 9.52 4.22
C GLU A 226 7.12 9.43 3.73
N PRO A 227 7.44 9.90 2.51
CA PRO A 227 8.80 9.91 2.02
C PRO A 227 9.72 10.72 2.94
N ASN A 228 10.99 10.33 3.02
CA ASN A 228 12.02 10.98 3.86
C ASN A 228 11.80 10.88 5.38
N THR A 229 10.79 10.13 5.85
CA THR A 229 10.60 9.84 7.30
C THR A 229 11.20 8.51 7.73
N PHE A 230 11.92 7.84 6.81
CA PHE A 230 12.54 6.55 7.05
C PHE A 230 13.92 6.45 6.40
N GLU A 231 14.77 5.65 7.03
CA GLU A 231 16.06 5.22 6.51
C GLU A 231 15.91 3.84 5.88
N VAL A 232 16.41 3.69 4.66
CA VAL A 232 16.48 2.40 3.98
C VAL A 232 17.75 1.68 4.42
N GLN A 233 17.60 0.48 4.98
CA GLN A 233 18.73 -0.30 5.48
C GLN A 233 18.73 -1.76 5.03
N ASN A 234 19.85 -2.43 5.31
CA ASN A 234 19.99 -3.86 5.13
C ASN A 234 19.00 -4.61 6.02
N ALA A 235 18.48 -5.74 5.55
CA ALA A 235 17.70 -6.61 6.42
C ALA A 235 18.45 -6.99 7.69
N SER A 236 17.80 -6.76 8.82
CA SER A 236 18.27 -7.19 10.14
C SER A 236 17.94 -8.66 10.42
N ALA A 237 16.94 -9.25 9.73
CA ALA A 237 16.49 -10.60 10.02
C ALA A 237 16.38 -11.51 8.78
N GLY A 238 16.58 -12.81 9.04
CA GLY A 238 16.14 -13.92 8.18
C GLY A 238 16.79 -14.04 6.80
N ALA A 239 16.71 -15.25 6.24
CA ALA A 239 16.81 -15.49 4.82
C ALA A 239 15.38 -15.58 4.25
N VAL A 240 15.06 -14.71 3.31
CA VAL A 240 13.80 -14.75 2.56
C VAL A 240 14.19 -14.80 1.10
N ARG A 241 13.47 -15.53 0.25
CA ARG A 241 13.62 -15.37 -1.20
C ARG A 241 13.02 -14.01 -1.57
N ARG A 242 13.86 -13.08 -2.01
CA ARG A 242 13.49 -11.66 -2.14
C ARG A 242 13.50 -11.22 -3.58
N ILE A 243 12.44 -10.51 -3.95
CA ILE A 243 12.37 -9.75 -5.19
C ILE A 243 12.99 -8.37 -4.97
N ILE A 244 12.93 -7.86 -3.73
CA ILE A 244 13.55 -6.62 -3.30
C ILE A 244 14.94 -6.92 -2.74
N PRO A 245 16.00 -6.21 -3.17
CA PRO A 245 17.35 -6.42 -2.68
C PRO A 245 17.45 -6.33 -1.17
N ARG A 246 18.36 -7.13 -0.56
CA ARG A 246 18.57 -7.14 0.89
C ARG A 246 18.90 -5.75 1.47
N ARG A 247 19.57 -4.90 0.69
CA ARG A 247 19.95 -3.54 1.07
C ARG A 247 18.82 -2.50 1.01
N GLU A 248 17.63 -2.90 0.55
CA GLU A 248 16.49 -2.01 0.31
C GLU A 248 15.21 -2.46 1.04
N ILE A 249 15.26 -3.56 1.78
CA ILE A 249 14.05 -4.27 2.23
C ILE A 249 13.57 -3.88 3.62
N GLU A 250 14.34 -3.12 4.38
CA GLU A 250 13.96 -2.71 5.73
C GLU A 250 14.01 -1.19 5.83
N TRP A 251 12.89 -0.60 6.24
CA TRP A 251 12.72 0.85 6.38
C TRP A 251 12.58 1.16 7.86
N LYS A 252 13.59 1.80 8.41
CA LYS A 252 13.68 2.18 9.82
C LYS A 252 13.13 3.58 10.02
N SER A 253 12.20 3.75 10.95
CA SER A 253 11.62 5.06 11.25
C SER A 253 11.67 5.31 12.75
N ASN A 254 12.10 6.50 13.15
CA ASN A 254 12.14 6.94 14.55
C ASN A 254 11.15 8.10 14.82
N THR A 255 10.42 8.54 13.79
CA THR A 255 9.46 9.62 13.90
C THR A 255 8.16 9.10 14.53
N ARG A 256 7.77 9.73 15.64
CA ARG A 256 6.46 9.53 16.28
C ARG A 256 5.37 10.29 15.53
N GLY A 257 4.15 9.76 15.56
CA GLY A 257 2.97 10.36 14.94
C GLY A 257 2.57 9.69 13.62
N VAL A 258 1.74 10.39 12.85
CA VAL A 258 1.03 9.84 11.68
C VAL A 258 1.89 9.96 10.41
N VAL A 259 3.14 9.47 10.45
CA VAL A 259 4.01 9.37 9.24
C VAL A 259 3.89 7.99 8.56
N VAL A 260 3.24 7.05 9.25
CA VAL A 260 2.84 5.74 8.72
C VAL A 260 1.35 5.55 8.99
N VAL A 261 0.58 5.38 7.92
CA VAL A 261 -0.87 5.22 7.96
C VAL A 261 -1.26 3.81 7.49
N PRO A 262 -1.68 2.93 8.40
CA PRO A 262 -2.27 1.64 8.03
C PRO A 262 -3.56 1.85 7.23
N TYR A 263 -3.67 1.18 6.09
CA TYR A 263 -4.84 1.26 5.20
C TYR A 263 -5.37 -0.09 4.72
N GLY A 264 -4.68 -1.17 5.09
CA GLY A 264 -5.14 -2.54 4.87
C GLY A 264 -4.68 -3.45 6.01
N LEU A 265 -5.58 -4.29 6.50
CA LEU A 265 -5.21 -5.44 7.32
C LEU A 265 -5.08 -6.65 6.40
N MET A 266 -3.85 -7.17 6.27
CA MET A 266 -3.54 -8.34 5.48
C MET A 266 -3.59 -9.57 6.38
N VAL A 267 -4.34 -10.59 5.97
CA VAL A 267 -4.50 -11.84 6.70
C VAL A 267 -4.08 -13.00 5.82
N CYS A 268 -3.14 -13.83 6.30
CA CYS A 268 -2.78 -15.09 5.68
C CYS A 268 -3.21 -16.22 6.60
N VAL A 269 -4.01 -17.15 6.05
CA VAL A 269 -4.49 -18.34 6.76
C VAL A 269 -3.88 -19.56 6.09
N ARG A 270 -3.30 -20.46 6.88
CA ARG A 270 -2.69 -21.71 6.41
C ARG A 270 -3.21 -22.86 7.24
N ARG A 271 -3.63 -23.95 6.60
CA ARG A 271 -3.95 -25.19 7.31
C ARG A 271 -2.65 -25.76 7.88
N ARG A 272 -2.64 -26.10 9.17
CA ARG A 272 -1.55 -26.84 9.80
C ARG A 272 -1.82 -28.33 9.58
N SER A 273 -0.87 -29.01 8.98
CA SER A 273 -0.87 -30.46 8.73
C SER A 273 -0.49 -31.25 9.97
#